data_AF-A0A4Y6KMQ5-F1
#
_entry.id   AF-A0A4Y6KMQ5-F1
#
_cell.length_a   1.000
_cell.length_b   1.000
_cell.length_c   1.000
_cell.angle_alpha   90.00
_cell.angle_beta   90.00
_cell.angle_gamma   90.00
#
_symmetry.space_group_name_H-M   'P 1'
#
loop_
_entity.id
_entity.type
_entity.pdbx_description
1 polymer ?
#
loop_
_entity_poly.entity_id
_entity_poly.type
_entity_poly.pdbx_seq_one_letter_code
_entity_poly.pdbx_strand_id
1 'polypeptide(L)' 'MSGDALCVGVCMIDWDSGVCLGCGRTADEINGVPTPPPAEPAPAAVPLPANVAAQVGEGSD' A
#
# COMPACT_ATOMS: atom_id res chain seq x y z
N MET A 1 -5.51 17.76 4.07
CA MET A 1 -5.25 16.76 3.02
C MET A 1 -4.16 15.84 3.54
N SER A 2 -4.53 14.61 3.92
CA SER A 2 -3.59 13.57 4.35
C SER A 2 -2.94 12.99 3.11
N GLY A 3 -1.68 13.35 2.90
CA GLY A 3 -0.82 12.84 1.87
C GLY A 3 0.55 12.65 2.49
N ASP A 4 0.63 11.74 3.47
CA ASP A 4 1.87 11.11 3.89
C ASP A 4 2.38 10.28 2.71
N ALA A 5 2.77 10.96 1.63
CA ALA A 5 3.70 10.43 0.67
C ALA A 5 4.84 9.86 1.51
N LEU A 6 5.27 8.64 1.20
CA LEU A 6 6.30 7.88 1.92
C LEU A 6 7.68 8.60 2.00
N CYS A 7 7.74 9.88 1.65
CA CYS A 7 8.73 10.88 1.99
C CYS A 7 8.64 11.26 3.47
N VAL A 8 9.48 10.63 4.29
CA VAL A 8 9.66 10.90 5.73
C VAL A 8 10.33 12.26 6.01
N GLY A 9 9.91 13.33 5.33
CA GLY A 9 10.39 14.71 5.51
C GLY A 9 11.84 14.99 5.05
N VAL A 10 12.56 13.99 4.54
CA VAL A 10 13.97 14.12 4.09
C VAL A 10 14.12 14.10 2.55
N CYS A 11 13.03 13.77 1.87
CA CYS A 11 13.01 13.32 0.49
C CYS A 11 12.27 14.33 -0.40
N MET A 12 12.99 15.25 -1.05
CA MET A 12 12.42 16.14 -2.09
C MET A 12 12.34 15.42 -3.44
N ILE A 13 11.24 15.61 -4.16
CA ILE A 13 11.08 15.19 -5.56
C ILE A 13 11.80 16.19 -6.46
N ASP A 14 12.70 15.70 -7.29
CA ASP A 14 13.17 16.45 -8.44
C ASP A 14 12.14 16.33 -9.56
N TRP A 15 11.49 17.44 -9.89
CA TRP A 15 10.40 17.45 -10.88
C TRP A 15 10.90 17.39 -12.32
N ASP A 16 12.18 17.64 -12.56
CA ASP A 16 12.79 17.52 -13.88
C ASP A 16 13.06 16.05 -14.24
N SER A 17 13.55 15.25 -13.29
CA SER A 17 13.79 13.80 -13.48
C SER A 17 12.62 12.91 -13.04
N GLY A 18 11.67 13.46 -12.27
CA GLY A 18 10.52 12.72 -11.75
C GLY A 18 10.86 11.72 -10.64
N VAL A 19 12.07 11.80 -10.06
CA VAL A 19 12.53 10.90 -8.98
C VAL A 19 12.80 11.65 -7.68
N CYS A 20 12.69 10.93 -6.57
CA CYS A 20 13.03 11.43 -5.26
C CYS A 20 14.54 11.39 -5.01
N LEU A 21 15.12 12.53 -4.62
CA LEU A 21 16.55 12.64 -4.34
C LEU A 21 17.02 11.85 -3.12
N GLY A 22 16.13 11.50 -2.19
CA GLY A 22 16.50 10.78 -0.97
C GLY A 22 16.41 9.25 -1.11
N CYS A 23 15.38 8.75 -1.80
CA CYS A 23 15.12 7.31 -1.90
C CYS A 23 15.16 6.74 -3.32
N GLY A 24 15.38 7.57 -4.35
CA GLY A 24 15.55 7.15 -5.74
C GLY A 24 14.29 6.59 -6.42
N ARG A 25 13.13 6.68 -5.75
CA ARG A 25 11.83 6.24 -6.30
C ARG A 25 11.15 7.35 -7.09
N THR A 26 10.36 6.97 -8.08
CA THR A 26 9.55 7.89 -8.88
C THR A 26 8.34 8.42 -8.10
N ALA A 27 7.80 9.55 -8.54
CA ALA A 27 6.57 10.10 -7.97
C ALA A 27 5.39 9.12 -8.05
N ASP A 28 5.29 8.33 -9.13
CA ASP A 28 4.24 7.31 -9.29
C ASP A 28 4.41 6.14 -8.31
N GLU A 29 5.63 5.71 -8.00
CA GLU A 29 5.88 4.70 -6.96
C GLU A 29 5.60 5.21 -5.54
N ILE A 30 5.64 6.53 -5.34
CA ILE A 30 5.41 7.18 -4.04
C ILE A 30 3.92 7.52 -3.85
N ASN A 31 3.23 7.98 -4.89
CA ASN A 31 1.83 8.40 -4.87
C ASN A 31 0.85 7.30 -5.31
N GLY A 32 1.34 6.29 -6.01
CA GLY A 32 0.53 5.20 -6.52
C GLY A 32 0.06 4.27 -5.41
N VAL A 33 -1.24 4.01 -5.37
CA VAL A 33 -1.75 2.79 -4.75
C VAL A 33 -1.11 1.62 -5.52
N PRO A 34 -0.39 0.70 -4.87
CA PRO A 34 0.15 -0.47 -5.55
C PRO A 34 -0.99 -1.14 -6.30
N THR A 35 -0.91 -1.21 -7.63
CA THR A 35 -1.87 -2.02 -8.38
C THR A 35 -1.55 -3.46 -8.01
N PRO A 36 -2.45 -4.18 -7.30
CA PRO A 36 -2.18 -5.56 -6.96
C PRO A 36 -1.96 -6.33 -8.27
N PRO A 37 -1.01 -7.27 -8.31
CA PRO A 37 -0.89 -8.17 -9.45
C PRO A 37 -2.26 -8.84 -9.69
N PRO A 38 -2.57 -9.26 -10.94
CA PRO A 38 -3.80 -9.99 -11.23
C PRO A 38 -3.98 -11.11 -10.21
N ALA A 39 -5.13 -11.12 -9.53
CA ALA A 39 -5.36 -12.07 -8.45
C ALA A 39 -5.21 -13.50 -8.99
N GLU A 40 -4.15 -14.19 -8.54
CA GLU A 40 -4.11 -15.63 -8.62
C GLU A 40 -5.32 -16.17 -7.85
N PRO A 41 -5.93 -17.29 -8.28
CA PRO A 41 -7.05 -17.89 -7.55
C PRO A 41 -6.64 -18.05 -6.09
N ALA A 42 -7.41 -17.41 -5.20
CA ALA A 42 -7.09 -17.39 -3.78
C ALA A 42 -6.95 -18.83 -3.28
N PRO A 43 -5.88 -19.16 -2.54
CA PRO A 43 -5.80 -20.45 -1.88
C PRO A 43 -7.05 -20.65 -1.02
N ALA A 44 -7.54 -21.90 -0.96
CA ALA A 44 -8.71 -22.22 -0.16
C ALA A 44 -8.57 -21.62 1.25
N ALA A 45 -9.57 -20.83 1.65
CA ALA A 45 -9.52 -20.07 2.89
C ALA A 45 -9.31 -21.04 4.07
N VAL A 46 -8.19 -20.87 4.77
CA VAL A 46 -7.93 -21.58 6.01
C VAL A 46 -8.80 -20.92 7.09
N PRO A 47 -9.57 -21.67 7.87
CA PRO A 47 -10.43 -21.07 8.89
C PRO A 47 -9.60 -20.26 9.87
N LEU A 48 -10.03 -19.03 10.13
CA LEU A 48 -9.39 -18.19 11.13
C LEU A 48 -9.50 -18.85 12.51
N PRO A 49 -8.48 -18.71 13.36
CA PRO A 49 -8.58 -19.17 14.74
C PRO A 49 -9.69 -18.39 15.48
N ALA A 50 -10.34 -19.05 16.45
CA ALA A 50 -11.58 -18.57 17.07
C ALA A 50 -11.48 -17.16 17.68
N ASN A 51 -10.32 -16.81 18.22
CA ASN A 51 -10.04 -15.50 18.78
C ASN A 51 -9.99 -14.38 17.73
N VAL A 52 -9.67 -14.70 16.47
CA VAL A 52 -9.61 -13.74 15.36
C VAL A 52 -10.97 -13.66 14.67
N ALA A 53 -11.66 -14.79 14.48
CA ALA A 53 -13.01 -14.83 13.92
C ALA A 53 -14.01 -13.98 14.72
N ALA A 54 -13.92 -13.98 16.05
CA ALA A 54 -14.79 -13.18 16.91
C ALA A 54 -14.58 -11.66 16.79
N GLN A 55 -13.42 -11.21 16.29
CA GLN A 55 -13.09 -9.79 16.17
C GLN A 55 -13.43 -9.19 14.81
N VAL A 56 -13.39 -10.00 13.76
CA VAL A 56 -13.59 -9.54 12.38
C VAL A 56 -15.05 -9.16 12.11
N GLY A 57 -16.00 -9.75 12.85
CA GLY A 57 -17.43 -9.53 12.62
C GLY A 57 -17.88 -10.02 11.24
N GLU A 58 -19.19 -10.05 11.00
CA GLU A 58 -19.72 -10.26 9.64
C GLU A 58 -19.46 -8.98 8.86
N GLY A 59 -18.43 -8.99 8.00
CA GLY A 59 -18.09 -7.84 7.16
C GLY A 59 -19.31 -7.41 6.34
N SER A 60 -19.75 -6.18 6.52
CA SER A 60 -20.85 -5.59 5.73
C SER A 60 -20.41 -5.36 4.29
N ASP A 61 -21.26 -5.77 3.35
CA ASP A 61 -21.18 -5.47 1.91
C ASP A 61 -21.35 -3.96 1.61
#